data_AF-A0A6P1R2W8-F1
#
_entry.id   AF-A0A6P1R2W8-F1
#
_cell.length_a   1.000
_cell.length_b   1.000
_cell.length_c   1.000
_cell.angle_alpha   90.00
_cell.angle_beta   90.00
_cell.angle_gamma   90.00
#
_symmetry.space_group_name_H-M   'P 1'
#
loop_
_entity.id
_entity.type
_entity.pdbx_description
1 polymer ?
#
loop_
_entity_poly.entity_id
_entity_poly.type
_entity_poly.pdbx_seq_one_letter_code
_entity_poly.pdbx_strand_id
1 'polypeptide(L)' 'MDTRSGLLSEQETAVKHLLRQAVKRHRPSRAYSVIVRHGTETDANREFASDREGDAVAWFLGALPIFVIIHVICVKIGAI' A
#
# COMPACT_ATOMS: atom_id res chain seq x y z
N MET A 1 -44.98 14.96 -33.45
CA MET A 1 -44.84 15.15 -31.99
C MET A 1 -43.94 14.03 -31.49
N ASP A 2 -42.62 14.20 -31.51
CA ASP A 2 -41.68 13.16 -31.01
C ASP A 2 -40.49 13.80 -30.30
N THR A 3 -40.74 14.86 -29.52
CA THR A 3 -39.74 15.46 -28.63
C THR A 3 -39.43 14.58 -27.41
N ARG A 4 -40.27 13.57 -27.12
CA ARG A 4 -40.08 12.65 -25.99
C ARG A 4 -39.05 11.55 -26.26
N SER A 5 -38.91 11.09 -27.50
CA SER A 5 -37.96 10.02 -27.86
C SER A 5 -36.51 10.50 -27.90
N GLY A 6 -36.28 11.76 -28.28
CA GLY A 6 -34.95 12.38 -28.22
C GLY A 6 -34.42 12.51 -26.78
N LEU A 7 -35.28 12.94 -25.85
CA LEU A 7 -34.93 13.09 -24.44
C LEU A 7 -34.64 11.75 -23.76
N LEU A 8 -35.37 10.70 -24.12
CA LEU A 8 -35.09 9.34 -23.63
C LEU A 8 -33.75 8.81 -24.15
N SER A 9 -33.39 9.10 -25.40
CA SER A 9 -32.10 8.72 -26.00
C SER A 9 -30.91 9.42 -25.34
N GLU A 10 -31.05 10.71 -25.01
CA GLU A 10 -30.04 11.47 -24.27
C GLU A 10 -29.89 10.99 -22.82
N GLN A 11 -31.00 10.64 -22.18
CA GLN A 11 -30.99 10.06 -20.84
C GLN A 11 -30.35 8.67 -20.84
N GLU A 12 -30.66 7.82 -21.81
CA GLU A 12 -30.06 6.49 -21.96
C GLU A 12 -28.55 6.56 -22.20
N THR A 13 -28.08 7.53 -22.99
CA THR A 13 -26.66 7.73 -23.22
C THR A 13 -25.95 8.23 -21.96
N ALA A 14 -26.56 9.15 -21.22
CA ALA A 14 -26.04 9.60 -19.92
C ALA A 14 -25.95 8.46 -18.90
N VAL A 15 -27.00 7.62 -18.77
CA VAL A 15 -26.99 6.45 -17.88
C VAL A 15 -25.94 5.43 -18.31
N LYS A 16 -25.80 5.14 -19.61
CA LYS A 16 -24.74 4.27 -20.13
C LYS A 16 -23.34 4.82 -19.80
N HIS A 17 -23.16 6.13 -19.85
CA HIS A 17 -21.88 6.77 -19.52
C HIS A 17 -21.58 6.68 -18.02
N LEU A 18 -22.57 6.93 -17.16
CA LEU A 18 -22.46 6.79 -15.72
C LEU A 18 -22.18 5.35 -15.30
N LEU A 19 -22.86 4.36 -15.91
CA LEU A 19 -22.63 2.94 -15.66
C LEU A 19 -21.23 2.51 -16.14
N ARG A 20 -20.78 2.96 -17.33
CA ARG A 20 -19.39 2.73 -17.79
C ARG A 20 -18.36 3.33 -16.85
N GLN A 21 -18.62 4.54 -16.32
CA GLN A 21 -17.73 5.20 -15.40
C GLN A 21 -17.72 4.51 -14.03
N ALA A 22 -18.87 4.05 -13.54
CA ALA A 22 -18.98 3.25 -12.33
C ALA A 22 -18.24 1.90 -12.48
N VAL A 23 -18.37 1.22 -13.62
CA VAL A 23 -17.63 -0.01 -13.93
C VAL A 23 -16.13 0.25 -14.04
N LYS A 24 -15.69 1.37 -14.64
CA LYS A 24 -14.27 1.75 -14.67
C LYS A 24 -13.72 2.09 -13.28
N ARG A 25 -14.51 2.79 -12.45
CA ARG A 25 -14.14 3.18 -11.09
C ARG A 25 -14.14 2.00 -10.12
N HIS A 26 -15.06 1.05 -10.31
CA HIS A 26 -15.16 -0.20 -9.57
C HIS A 26 -14.40 -1.34 -10.25
N ARG A 27 -13.57 -1.08 -11.25
CA ARG A 27 -12.51 -2.01 -11.60
C ARG A 27 -11.41 -1.74 -10.57
N PRO A 28 -11.29 -2.51 -9.47
CA PRO A 28 -10.05 -2.50 -8.71
C PRO A 28 -8.98 -2.75 -9.77
N SER A 29 -8.02 -1.83 -9.78
CA SER A 29 -6.96 -1.77 -10.76
C SER A 29 -6.56 -3.19 -11.16
N ARG A 30 -6.63 -3.46 -12.46
CA ARG A 30 -5.98 -4.62 -13.10
C ARG A 30 -4.45 -4.57 -12.94
N ALA A 31 -3.96 -3.77 -11.99
CA ALA A 31 -2.61 -3.72 -11.46
C ALA A 31 -2.39 -4.77 -10.35
N TYR A 32 -3.46 -5.42 -9.87
CA TYR A 32 -3.34 -6.43 -8.79
C TYR A 32 -3.58 -7.88 -9.24
N SER A 33 -3.81 -8.13 -10.53
CA SER A 33 -3.85 -9.50 -11.07
C SER A 33 -2.99 -9.60 -12.31
N VAL A 34 -2.13 -10.62 -12.34
CA VAL A 34 -1.11 -10.92 -13.37
C VAL A 34 0.27 -10.26 -13.15
N ILE A 35 0.74 -10.21 -11.91
CA ILE A 35 2.12 -10.63 -11.61
C ILE A 35 2.08 -11.53 -10.38
N VAL A 36 1.33 -12.63 -10.46
CA VAL A 36 1.73 -13.80 -9.65
C VAL A 36 3.00 -14.30 -10.33
N ARG A 37 4.14 -13.73 -9.91
CA ARG A 37 5.48 -14.12 -10.35
C ARG A 37 5.63 -15.58 -9.98
N HIS A 38 5.37 -16.49 -10.92
CA HIS A 38 5.63 -17.92 -10.80
C HIS A 38 7.15 -18.19 -10.80
N GLY A 39 7.89 -17.45 -9.98
CA GLY A 39 9.35 -17.38 -9.97
C GLY A 39 9.88 -16.75 -8.68
N THR A 40 9.20 -16.99 -7.55
CA THR A 40 9.60 -16.48 -6.22
C THR A 40 10.18 -17.57 -5.31
N GLU A 41 10.39 -18.78 -5.82
CA GLU A 41 10.98 -19.87 -5.03
C GLU A 41 12.46 -20.12 -5.36
N THR A 42 12.98 -19.53 -6.45
CA THR A 42 14.36 -19.78 -6.93
C THR A 42 15.10 -18.50 -7.31
N ASP A 43 14.67 -17.34 -6.80
CA ASP A 43 15.45 -16.10 -6.96
C ASP A 43 16.55 -16.08 -5.89
N ALA A 44 17.77 -16.49 -6.28
CA ALA A 44 18.98 -16.44 -5.45
C ALA A 44 19.41 -15.01 -5.07
N ASN A 45 18.68 -13.99 -5.52
CA ASN A 45 18.92 -12.60 -5.17
C ASN A 45 17.93 -12.09 -4.09
N ARG A 46 17.06 -12.97 -3.57
CA ARG A 46 16.08 -12.62 -2.54
C ARG A 46 16.73 -12.29 -1.20
N GLU A 47 17.83 -12.95 -0.82
CA GLU A 47 18.56 -12.61 0.42
C GLU A 47 19.15 -11.19 0.43
N PHE A 48 19.28 -10.55 -0.73
CA PHE A 48 19.78 -9.18 -0.86
C PHE A 48 18.67 -8.15 -1.05
N ALA A 49 17.40 -8.58 -1.09
CA ALA A 49 16.29 -7.64 -1.12
C ALA A 49 16.26 -6.90 0.22
N SER A 50 16.54 -5.59 0.19
CA SER A 50 16.57 -4.70 1.36
C SER A 50 15.16 -4.43 1.93
N ASP A 51 14.30 -5.44 1.94
CA ASP A 51 12.88 -5.29 2.17
C ASP A 51 12.63 -5.16 3.68
N ARG A 52 12.49 -3.91 4.13
CA ARG A 52 11.97 -3.47 5.45
C ARG A 52 12.76 -3.83 6.72
N GLU A 53 13.65 -4.82 6.70
CA GLU A 53 14.42 -5.19 7.91
C GLU A 53 15.50 -4.16 8.27
N GLY A 54 16.04 -3.44 7.29
CA GLY A 54 17.10 -2.44 7.52
C GLY A 54 16.67 -1.30 8.46
N ASP A 55 15.41 -0.87 8.40
CA ASP A 55 14.89 0.20 9.27
C ASP A 55 14.77 -0.28 10.72
N ALA A 56 14.19 -1.46 10.95
CA ALA A 56 14.07 -2.05 12.28
C ALA A 56 15.44 -2.30 12.94
N VAL A 57 16.43 -2.76 12.17
CA VAL A 57 17.80 -2.95 12.64
C VAL A 57 18.48 -1.62 12.98
N ALA A 58 18.29 -0.59 12.15
CA ALA A 58 18.81 0.76 12.43
C ALA A 58 18.20 1.35 13.71
N TRP A 59 16.89 1.21 13.90
CA TRP A 59 16.20 1.63 15.12
C TRP A 59 16.70 0.87 16.35
N PHE A 60 16.91 -0.44 16.25
CA PHE A 60 17.44 -1.24 17.36
C PHE A 60 18.86 -0.84 17.73
N LEU A 61 19.75 -0.68 16.73
CA LEU A 61 21.14 -0.27 16.94
C LEU A 61 21.25 1.16 17.50
N GLY A 62 20.29 2.04 17.21
CA GLY A 62 20.24 3.38 17.78
C GLY A 62 19.60 3.43 19.19
N ALA A 63 18.48 2.75 19.39
CA ALA A 63 17.72 2.82 20.64
C ALA A 63 18.41 2.09 21.80
N LEU A 64 19.07 0.97 21.53
CA LEU A 64 19.74 0.16 22.56
C LEU A 64 20.86 0.91 23.30
N PRO A 65 21.84 1.56 22.63
CA PRO A 65 22.86 2.33 23.35
C PRO A 65 22.27 3.52 24.11
N ILE A 66 21.25 4.18 23.57
CA ILE A 66 20.55 5.27 24.27
C ILE A 66 19.93 4.74 25.57
N PHE A 67 19.24 3.60 25.51
CA PHE A 67 18.65 2.96 26.67
C PHE A 67 19.70 2.59 27.72
N VAL A 68 20.83 2.00 27.31
CA VAL A 68 21.94 1.65 28.22
C VAL A 68 22.51 2.89 28.91
N ILE A 69 22.72 3.98 28.17
CA ILE A 69 23.23 5.24 28.74
C ILE A 69 22.25 5.80 29.78
N ILE A 70 20.96 5.88 29.44
CA ILE A 70 19.93 6.36 30.36
C ILE A 70 19.88 5.48 31.61
N HIS A 71 19.90 4.16 31.44
CA HIS A 71 19.88 3.21 32.55
C HIS A 71 21.07 3.41 33.49
N VAL A 72 22.29 3.54 32.96
CA VAL A 72 23.49 3.81 33.76
C VAL A 72 23.37 5.14 34.51
N ILE A 73 22.82 6.18 33.89
CA ILE A 73 22.56 7.46 34.57
C ILE A 73 21.59 7.26 35.72
N CYS A 74 20.46 6.57 35.50
CA CYS A 74 19.45 6.28 36.50
C CYS A 74 20.02 5.49 37.70
N VAL A 75 20.85 4.48 37.43
CA VAL A 75 21.57 3.72 38.48
C VAL A 75 22.53 4.63 39.24
N LYS A 76 23.28 5.48 38.53
CA LYS A 76 24.26 6.39 39.15
C LYS A 76 23.63 7.43 40.09
N ILE A 77 22.43 7.90 39.74
CA ILE A 77 21.68 8.86 40.58
C ILE A 77 20.81 8.18 41.65
N GLY A 78 20.81 6.84 41.72
CA GLY A 78 19.98 6.09 42.68
C GLY A 78 18.47 6.24 42.43
N ALA A 79 18.07 6.52 41.20
CA ALA A 79 16.66 6.57 40.80
C ALA A 79 16.04 5.17 40.64
N ILE A 80 16.89 4.13 40.67
CA ILE A 80 16.57 2.70 40.62
C ILE A 80 17.49 2.00 41.62
#